data_AF-A0A968V3S1-F1
#
_entry.id   AF-A0A968V3S1-F1
#
_cell.length_a   1.000
_cell.length_b   1.000
_cell.length_c   1.000
_cell.angle_alpha   90.00
_cell.angle_beta   90.00
_cell.angle_gamma   90.00
#
_symmetry.space_group_name_H-M   'P 1'
#
loop_
_entity.id
_entity.type
_entity.pdbx_description
1 polymer ?
#
loop_
_entity_poly.entity_id
_entity_poly.type
_entity_poly.pdbx_seq_one_letter_code
_entity_poly.pdbx_strand_id
1 'polypeptide(L)'
;MTLMLPEPPSTPPGLPTTRPSSKGVWQALQDRTPLGWLQLKKNKSRLLVAVAGIGFADLLMFAQLGIQAALFDSNTMLNRGMDADIIIRSTQYRDLNLADTLPRRRLYQIKDVPGVESAEPLYVSMMVWKNPQTRRRTQLTLVGQNLDRPALSFDEINQNLDKLKQPDTFLFDRLTRGEYAKVVAQVVAGQSKKTEIQRRTIEVV
;
A
#
# COMPACT_ATOMS: atom_id res chain seq x y z
N MET A 1 90.16 3.52 51.25
CA MET A 1 89.08 3.72 52.24
C MET A 1 87.77 3.62 51.49
N THR A 2 87.11 2.48 51.70
CA THR A 2 85.70 2.12 51.48
C THR A 2 85.00 2.54 50.17
N LEU A 3 84.95 1.57 49.24
CA LEU A 3 83.96 1.49 48.16
C LEU A 3 82.55 1.40 48.76
N MET A 4 81.71 2.42 48.52
CA MET A 4 80.27 2.35 48.77
C MET A 4 79.59 1.77 47.52
N LEU A 5 79.02 0.58 47.66
CA LEU A 5 78.14 -0.04 46.66
C LEU A 5 76.84 0.76 46.54
N PRO A 6 76.28 0.93 45.33
CA PRO A 6 74.98 1.58 45.16
C PRO A 6 73.87 0.72 45.75
N GLU A 7 72.92 1.34 46.46
CA GLU A 7 71.75 0.66 47.03
C GLU A 7 70.90 -0.03 45.96
N PRO A 8 70.30 -1.20 46.25
CA PRO A 8 69.40 -1.86 45.32
C PRO A 8 68.11 -1.03 45.13
N PRO A 9 67.51 -1.04 43.92
CA PRO A 9 66.32 -0.25 43.63
C PRO A 9 65.14 -0.72 44.49
N SER A 10 64.41 0.23 45.07
CA SER A 10 63.20 -0.03 45.84
C SER A 10 62.13 -0.67 44.94
N THR A 11 61.55 -1.77 45.40
CA THR A 11 60.43 -2.44 44.74
C THR A 11 59.27 -1.45 44.61
N PRO A 12 58.74 -1.18 43.41
CA PRO A 12 57.64 -0.23 43.26
C PRO A 12 56.42 -0.75 44.03
N PRO A 13 55.68 0.12 44.73
CA PRO A 13 54.49 -0.27 45.47
C PRO A 13 53.49 -0.93 44.52
N GLY A 14 52.96 -2.10 44.92
CA GLY A 14 52.00 -2.87 44.13
C GLY A 14 50.83 -2.01 43.68
N LEU A 15 50.50 -2.08 42.38
CA LEU A 15 49.35 -1.38 41.81
C LEU A 15 48.08 -1.75 42.60
N PRO A 16 47.25 -0.77 43.02
CA PRO A 16 45.99 -1.07 43.68
C PRO A 16 45.10 -1.91 42.76
N THR A 17 44.83 -3.16 43.16
CA THR A 17 43.94 -4.10 42.46
C THR A 17 42.48 -3.81 42.77
N THR A 18 42.02 -2.58 42.56
CA THR A 18 40.58 -2.30 42.54
C THR A 18 40.06 -2.60 41.14
N ARG A 19 39.46 -3.79 40.94
CA ARG A 19 38.66 -4.06 39.74
C ARG A 19 37.60 -2.97 39.63
N PRO A 20 37.47 -2.25 38.50
CA PRO A 20 36.37 -1.33 38.34
C PRO A 20 35.09 -2.14 38.45
N SER A 21 34.27 -1.78 39.44
CA SER A 21 32.92 -2.31 39.60
C SER A 21 32.24 -2.25 38.24
N SER A 22 31.76 -3.41 37.77
CA SER A 22 30.89 -3.56 36.60
C SER A 22 29.55 -2.88 36.91
N LYS A 23 29.55 -1.56 37.05
CA LYS A 23 28.33 -0.77 37.00
C LYS A 23 27.75 -0.99 35.61
N GLY A 24 26.53 -1.49 35.55
CA GLY A 24 25.83 -1.66 34.27
C GLY A 24 25.80 -0.33 33.53
N VAL A 25 25.86 -0.38 32.19
CA VAL A 25 25.86 0.81 31.31
C VAL A 25 24.77 1.82 31.72
N TRP A 26 23.63 1.32 32.20
CA TRP A 26 22.50 2.10 32.71
C TRP A 26 22.81 2.90 33.99
N GLN A 27 23.52 2.31 34.97
CA GLN A 27 23.95 3.01 36.19
C GLN A 27 25.03 4.06 35.88
N ALA A 28 25.93 3.75 34.94
CA ALA A 28 26.96 4.68 34.49
C ALA A 28 26.38 5.88 33.70
N LEU A 29 25.21 5.74 33.07
CA LEU A 29 24.47 6.85 32.46
C LEU A 29 23.72 7.69 33.50
N GLN A 30 23.19 7.08 34.56
CA GLN A 30 22.39 7.76 35.58
C GLN A 30 23.25 8.60 36.55
N ASP A 31 24.48 8.16 36.81
CA ASP A 31 25.44 8.88 37.68
C ASP A 31 26.15 10.07 36.98
N ARG A 32 25.93 10.28 35.66
CA ARG A 32 26.58 11.35 34.91
C ARG A 32 25.74 12.62 34.90
N THR A 33 26.35 13.75 35.23
CA THR A 33 25.76 15.07 34.98
C THR A 33 25.34 15.14 33.51
N PRO A 34 24.07 15.49 33.19
CA PRO A 34 23.54 15.43 31.82
C PRO A 34 24.09 16.59 30.96
N LEU A 35 25.40 16.56 30.70
CA LEU A 35 26.14 17.59 29.98
C LEU A 35 25.63 17.76 28.55
N GLY A 36 25.28 16.68 27.86
CA GLY A 36 24.72 16.75 26.51
C GLY A 36 23.41 17.53 26.45
N TRP A 37 22.49 17.29 27.40
CA TRP A 37 21.23 18.02 27.49
C TRP A 37 21.44 19.50 27.87
N LEU A 38 22.36 19.76 28.80
CA LEU A 38 22.74 21.12 29.20
C LEU A 38 23.37 21.90 28.04
N GLN A 39 24.17 21.24 27.19
CA GLN A 39 24.75 21.84 25.98
C GLN A 39 23.68 22.16 24.92
N LEU A 40 22.71 21.27 24.71
CA LEU A 40 21.60 21.49 23.78
C LEU A 40 20.69 22.64 24.25
N LYS A 41 20.40 22.73 25.55
CA LYS A 41 19.60 23.82 26.14
C LYS A 41 20.27 25.19 26.08
N LYS A 42 21.60 25.27 26.00
CA LYS A 42 22.35 26.53 25.94
C LYS A 42 22.05 27.31 24.65
N ASN A 43 21.89 26.62 23.52
CA ASN A 43 21.64 27.22 22.20
C ASN A 43 20.27 26.79 21.65
N LYS A 44 19.19 27.28 22.28
CA LYS A 44 17.80 26.87 21.97
C LYS A 44 17.41 27.07 20.51
N SER A 45 17.89 28.13 19.86
CA SER A 45 17.61 28.40 18.44
C SER A 45 18.24 27.35 17.52
N ARG A 46 19.52 27.02 17.74
CA ARG A 46 20.23 26.00 16.98
C ARG A 46 19.62 24.62 17.18
N LEU A 47 19.23 24.29 18.41
CA LEU A 47 18.52 23.05 18.71
C LEU A 47 17.18 22.98 17.96
N LEU A 48 16.39 24.05 17.99
CA LEU A 48 15.09 24.10 17.32
C LEU A 48 15.24 23.92 15.81
N VAL A 49 16.18 24.62 15.18
CA VAL A 49 16.45 24.46 13.74
C VAL A 49 16.91 23.04 13.41
N ALA A 50 17.78 22.44 14.21
CA ALA A 50 18.26 21.07 13.98
C ALA A 50 17.13 20.03 14.11
N VAL A 51 16.31 20.12 15.16
CA VAL A 51 15.16 19.23 15.37
C VAL A 51 14.11 19.43 14.28
N ALA A 52 13.83 20.69 13.89
CA ALA A 52 12.92 20.98 12.79
C ALA A 52 13.44 20.40 11.47
N GLY A 53 14.75 20.49 11.19
CA GLY A 53 15.36 19.92 9.99
C GLY A 53 15.24 18.40 9.93
N ILE A 54 15.60 17.70 11.02
CA ILE A 54 15.48 16.23 11.10
C ILE A 54 14.01 15.81 11.02
N GLY A 55 13.13 16.46 11.79
CA GLY A 55 11.69 16.14 11.78
C GLY A 55 11.03 16.42 10.44
N PHE A 56 11.47 17.46 9.72
CA PHE A 56 11.01 17.71 8.36
C PHE A 56 11.49 16.63 7.38
N ALA A 57 12.74 16.19 7.49
CA ALA A 57 13.25 15.08 6.69
C ALA A 57 12.46 13.79 6.93
N ASP A 58 12.16 13.45 8.19
CA ASP A 58 11.35 12.28 8.56
C ASP A 58 9.92 12.40 8.01
N LEU A 59 9.30 13.58 8.09
CA LEU A 59 7.99 13.82 7.50
C LEU A 59 8.00 13.57 5.98
N LEU A 60 9.04 14.05 5.28
CA LEU A 60 9.18 13.81 3.84
C LEU A 60 9.39 12.32 3.54
N MET A 61 10.19 11.61 4.33
CA MET A 61 10.38 10.17 4.20
C MET A 61 9.06 9.40 4.37
N PHE A 62 8.26 9.75 5.39
CA PHE A 62 6.95 9.14 5.59
C PHE A 62 5.96 9.47 4.47
N ALA A 63 5.96 10.71 3.97
CA ALA A 63 5.12 11.10 2.85
C ALA A 63 5.45 10.29 1.58
N GLN A 64 6.75 10.12 1.30
CA GLN A 64 7.22 9.34 0.15
C GLN A 64 6.82 7.86 0.25
N LEU A 65 7.05 7.24 1.41
CA LEU A 65 6.66 5.84 1.67
C LEU A 65 5.14 5.66 1.60
N GLY A 66 4.36 6.61 2.13
CA GLY A 66 2.91 6.59 2.09
C GLY A 66 2.37 6.66 0.65
N ILE A 67 2.93 7.57 -0.17
CA ILE A 67 2.57 7.67 -1.59
C ILE A 67 2.94 6.37 -2.33
N GLN A 68 4.14 5.83 -2.10
CA GLN A 68 4.58 4.58 -2.71
C GLN A 68 3.63 3.41 -2.37
N ALA A 69 3.28 3.26 -1.09
CA ALA A 69 2.37 2.22 -0.64
C ALA A 69 0.99 2.36 -1.29
N ALA A 70 0.42 3.57 -1.29
CA ALA A 70 -0.89 3.85 -1.90
C ALA A 70 -0.90 3.57 -3.42
N LEU A 71 0.16 3.94 -4.13
CA LEU A 71 0.31 3.65 -5.56
C LEU A 71 0.44 2.15 -5.84
N PHE A 72 1.21 1.42 -5.04
CA PHE A 72 1.38 -0.02 -5.22
C PHE A 72 0.07 -0.76 -4.94
N ASP A 73 -0.61 -0.41 -3.86
CA ASP A 73 -1.87 -1.04 -3.48
C ASP A 73 -2.96 -0.82 -4.53
N SER A 74 -3.12 0.43 -4.99
CA SER A 74 -4.11 0.79 -6.02
C SER A 74 -3.89 0.07 -7.36
N ASN A 75 -2.64 -0.11 -7.78
CA ASN A 75 -2.33 -0.76 -9.06
C ASN A 75 -2.41 -2.30 -9.00
N THR A 76 -2.26 -2.87 -7.82
CA THR A 76 -2.24 -4.33 -7.64
C THR A 76 -3.59 -4.89 -7.19
N MET A 77 -4.52 -4.05 -6.73
CA MET A 77 -5.82 -4.49 -6.21
C MET A 77 -6.57 -5.44 -7.16
N LEU A 78 -6.72 -5.07 -8.44
CA LEU A 78 -7.42 -5.93 -9.41
C LEU A 78 -6.66 -7.24 -9.65
N ASN A 79 -5.32 -7.19 -9.70
CA ASN A 79 -4.49 -8.38 -9.90
C ASN A 79 -4.55 -9.34 -8.71
N ARG A 80 -4.61 -8.82 -7.49
CA ARG A 80 -4.71 -9.63 -6.26
C ARG A 80 -6.10 -10.24 -6.06
N GLY A 81 -7.13 -9.58 -6.59
CA GLY A 81 -8.51 -10.04 -6.53
C GLY A 81 -8.92 -10.94 -7.69
N MET A 82 -7.97 -11.39 -8.53
CA MET A 82 -8.25 -12.36 -9.59
C MET A 82 -7.93 -13.77 -9.11
N ASP A 83 -8.86 -14.69 -9.37
CA ASP A 83 -8.69 -16.13 -9.17
C ASP A 83 -8.20 -16.75 -10.48
N ALA A 84 -6.87 -16.69 -10.71
CA ALA A 84 -6.26 -17.24 -11.91
C ALA A 84 -4.78 -17.60 -11.70
N ASP A 85 -4.38 -18.77 -12.21
CA ASP A 85 -2.97 -19.19 -12.23
C ASP A 85 -2.16 -18.50 -13.34
N ILE A 86 -2.80 -18.26 -14.48
CA ILE A 86 -2.17 -17.69 -15.68
C ILE A 86 -3.06 -16.59 -16.26
N ILE A 87 -2.50 -15.39 -16.38
CA ILE A 87 -3.17 -14.25 -17.00
C ILE A 87 -2.56 -14.02 -18.39
N ILE A 88 -3.40 -14.09 -19.42
CA ILE A 88 -3.02 -13.79 -20.80
C ILE A 88 -3.57 -12.42 -21.17
N ARG A 89 -2.70 -11.57 -21.71
CA ARG A 89 -2.99 -10.17 -22.05
C ARG A 89 -2.59 -9.86 -23.48
N SER A 90 -3.15 -8.78 -24.03
CA SER A 90 -2.74 -8.28 -25.34
C SER A 90 -1.26 -7.90 -25.35
N THR A 91 -0.60 -8.09 -26.49
CA THR A 91 0.77 -7.61 -26.73
C THR A 91 0.89 -6.09 -26.64
N GLN A 92 -0.23 -5.38 -26.84
CA GLN A 92 -0.33 -3.92 -26.75
C GLN A 92 -0.76 -3.44 -25.35
N TYR A 93 -0.99 -4.34 -24.39
CA TYR A 93 -1.36 -3.95 -23.03
C TYR A 93 -0.25 -3.08 -22.44
N ARG A 94 -0.61 -1.88 -21.98
CA ARG A 94 0.29 -1.02 -21.20
C ARG A 94 -0.06 -1.01 -19.72
N ASP A 95 -1.33 -0.77 -19.42
CA ASP A 95 -1.90 -0.65 -18.08
C ASP A 95 -3.41 -0.96 -18.14
N LEU A 96 -4.13 -0.96 -17.02
CA LEU A 96 -5.57 -1.25 -17.01
C LEU A 96 -6.42 -0.27 -17.81
N ASN A 97 -5.94 0.96 -18.06
CA ASN A 97 -6.66 1.92 -18.91
C ASN A 97 -6.46 1.61 -20.40
N LEU A 98 -5.32 0.99 -20.75
CA LEU A 98 -4.96 0.54 -22.10
C LEU A 98 -4.68 -0.96 -22.11
N ALA A 99 -5.69 -1.75 -21.73
CA ALA A 99 -5.59 -3.21 -21.70
C ALA A 99 -5.56 -3.83 -23.11
N ASP A 100 -6.15 -3.13 -24.09
CA ASP A 100 -6.46 -3.62 -25.44
C ASP A 100 -7.27 -4.93 -25.40
N THR A 101 -7.58 -5.51 -26.56
CA THR A 101 -8.46 -6.67 -26.69
C THR A 101 -7.73 -7.88 -27.25
N LEU A 102 -8.19 -9.06 -26.84
CA LEU A 102 -7.77 -10.33 -27.42
C LEU A 102 -8.90 -10.90 -28.28
N PRO A 103 -8.61 -11.50 -29.45
CA PRO A 103 -9.62 -12.18 -30.23
C PRO A 103 -10.24 -13.34 -29.43
N ARG A 104 -11.58 -13.43 -29.40
CA ARG A 104 -12.30 -14.51 -28.68
C ARG A 104 -11.84 -15.92 -29.09
N ARG A 105 -11.38 -16.10 -30.33
CA ARG A 105 -10.79 -17.37 -30.81
C ARG A 105 -9.61 -17.84 -29.94
N ARG A 106 -8.80 -16.92 -29.41
CA ARG A 106 -7.66 -17.26 -28.53
C ARG A 106 -8.12 -17.93 -27.26
N LEU A 107 -9.24 -17.50 -26.69
CA LEU A 107 -9.83 -18.14 -25.50
C LEU A 107 -10.13 -19.62 -25.75
N TYR A 108 -10.78 -19.94 -26.87
CA TYR A 108 -11.08 -21.34 -27.23
C TYR A 108 -9.81 -22.15 -27.50
N GLN A 109 -8.82 -21.57 -28.19
CA GLN A 109 -7.52 -22.23 -28.38
C GLN A 109 -6.82 -22.55 -27.06
N ILE A 110 -6.93 -21.67 -26.06
CA ILE A 110 -6.36 -21.90 -24.73
C ILE A 110 -7.11 -23.04 -24.02
N LYS A 111 -8.45 -23.09 -24.13
CA LYS A 111 -9.26 -24.19 -23.58
C LYS A 111 -8.89 -25.55 -24.17
N ASP A 112 -8.41 -25.59 -25.41
CA ASP A 112 -8.01 -26.82 -26.09
C ASP A 112 -6.58 -27.30 -25.73
N VAL A 113 -5.81 -26.52 -24.97
CA VAL A 113 -4.45 -26.92 -24.57
C VAL A 113 -4.52 -28.02 -23.50
N PRO A 114 -3.83 -29.17 -23.68
CA PRO A 114 -3.78 -30.22 -22.68
C PRO A 114 -3.26 -29.68 -21.33
N GLY A 115 -3.99 -29.95 -20.25
CA GLY A 115 -3.67 -29.50 -18.89
C GLY A 115 -4.36 -28.20 -18.46
N VAL A 116 -5.05 -27.50 -19.36
CA VAL A 116 -5.89 -26.34 -18.99
C VAL A 116 -7.24 -26.84 -18.49
N GLU A 117 -7.54 -26.62 -17.20
CA GLU A 117 -8.85 -26.96 -16.63
C GLU A 117 -9.93 -25.98 -17.09
N SER A 118 -9.61 -24.68 -17.13
CA SER A 118 -10.53 -23.65 -17.55
C SER A 118 -9.82 -22.40 -18.08
N ALA A 119 -10.54 -21.59 -18.85
CA ALA A 119 -10.05 -20.30 -19.31
C ALA A 119 -11.24 -19.34 -19.44
N GLU A 120 -11.24 -18.23 -18.71
CA GLU A 120 -12.37 -17.30 -18.69
C GLU A 120 -11.96 -15.91 -19.16
N PRO A 121 -12.83 -15.20 -19.90
CA PRO A 121 -12.53 -13.85 -20.35
C PRO A 121 -12.79 -12.84 -19.24
N LEU A 122 -11.83 -11.94 -19.02
CA LEU A 122 -12.02 -10.72 -18.24
C LEU A 122 -12.06 -9.52 -19.18
N TYR A 123 -13.13 -8.75 -19.12
CA TYR A 123 -13.30 -7.53 -19.90
C TYR A 123 -12.94 -6.33 -19.04
N VAL A 124 -12.00 -5.51 -19.50
CA VAL A 124 -11.62 -4.26 -18.84
C VAL A 124 -11.75 -3.13 -19.85
N SER A 125 -12.44 -2.07 -19.46
CA SER A 125 -12.63 -0.90 -20.34
C SER A 125 -12.77 0.37 -19.51
N MET A 126 -12.36 1.50 -20.09
CA MET A 126 -12.66 2.80 -19.52
C MET A 126 -13.97 3.34 -20.09
N MET A 127 -14.86 3.79 -19.20
CA MET A 127 -16.16 4.32 -19.58
C MET A 127 -16.40 5.70 -18.95
N VAL A 128 -17.22 6.51 -19.60
CA VAL A 128 -17.70 7.77 -19.02
C VAL A 128 -19.02 7.51 -18.32
N TRP A 129 -18.96 7.61 -16.99
CA TRP A 129 -20.06 7.51 -16.06
C TRP A 129 -20.64 8.88 -15.75
N LYS A 130 -21.97 8.99 -15.71
CA LYS A 130 -22.65 10.18 -15.18
C LYS A 130 -22.95 9.99 -13.70
N ASN A 131 -22.45 10.87 -12.85
CA ASN A 131 -22.76 10.81 -11.43
C ASN A 131 -24.28 11.09 -11.21
N PRO A 132 -25.02 10.22 -10.50
CA PRO A 132 -26.45 10.41 -10.27
C PRO A 132 -26.77 11.66 -9.45
N GLN A 133 -25.86 12.06 -8.55
CA GLN A 133 -26.02 13.17 -7.61
C GLN A 133 -25.59 14.50 -8.24
N THR A 134 -24.34 14.56 -8.73
CA THR A 134 -23.73 15.81 -9.20
C THR A 134 -23.95 16.05 -10.68
N ARG A 135 -24.44 15.05 -11.42
CA ARG A 135 -24.61 15.04 -12.88
C ARG A 135 -23.31 15.20 -13.67
N ARG A 136 -22.16 15.27 -13.00
CA ARG A 136 -20.83 15.34 -13.62
C ARG A 136 -20.49 14.04 -14.33
N ARG A 137 -19.79 14.16 -15.45
CA ARG A 137 -19.28 13.02 -16.22
C ARG A 137 -17.85 12.71 -15.78
N THR A 138 -17.62 11.48 -15.34
CA THR A 138 -16.32 11.03 -14.82
C THR A 138 -15.94 9.73 -15.51
N GLN A 139 -14.65 9.57 -15.80
CA GLN A 139 -14.13 8.32 -16.34
C GLN A 139 -13.96 7.31 -15.22
N LEU A 140 -14.53 6.12 -15.39
CA LEU A 140 -14.43 4.98 -14.47
C LEU A 140 -13.93 3.75 -15.23
N THR A 141 -13.30 2.83 -14.49
CA THR A 141 -12.95 1.51 -15.00
C THR A 141 -14.15 0.59 -14.87
N LEU A 142 -14.58 0.01 -15.99
CA LEU A 142 -15.50 -1.11 -16.03
C LEU A 142 -14.70 -2.41 -16.04
N VAL A 143 -15.07 -3.32 -15.16
CA VAL A 143 -14.62 -4.71 -15.18
C VAL A 143 -15.83 -5.61 -15.37
N GLY A 144 -15.76 -6.51 -16.34
CA GLY A 144 -16.77 -7.53 -16.60
C GLY A 144 -16.15 -8.92 -16.55
N GLN A 145 -16.87 -9.86 -15.95
CA GLN A 145 -16.45 -11.26 -15.81
C GLN A 145 -17.56 -12.21 -16.26
N ASN A 146 -17.21 -13.49 -16.42
CA ASN A 146 -18.21 -14.54 -16.54
C ASN A 146 -18.94 -14.72 -15.19
N LEU A 147 -20.27 -14.85 -15.21
CA LEU A 147 -21.09 -15.01 -14.02
C LEU A 147 -21.16 -16.47 -13.54
N ASP A 148 -20.99 -17.43 -14.45
CA ASP A 148 -21.02 -18.87 -14.15
C ASP A 148 -19.67 -19.37 -13.61
N ARG A 149 -18.59 -18.69 -14.02
CA ARG A 149 -17.21 -18.91 -13.54
C ARG A 149 -16.56 -17.57 -13.24
N PRO A 150 -16.79 -17.00 -12.05
CA PRO A 150 -16.20 -15.73 -11.64
C PRO A 150 -14.68 -15.78 -11.72
N ALA A 151 -14.09 -14.76 -12.34
CA ALA A 151 -12.63 -14.56 -12.36
C ALA A 151 -12.16 -13.70 -11.18
N LEU A 152 -13.09 -13.03 -10.50
CA LEU A 152 -12.82 -12.17 -9.35
C LEU A 152 -13.16 -12.88 -8.04
N SER A 153 -12.24 -12.84 -7.08
CA SER A 153 -12.34 -13.51 -5.78
C SER A 153 -12.97 -12.64 -4.68
N PHE A 154 -13.66 -11.55 -5.04
CA PHE A 154 -14.28 -10.65 -4.06
C PHE A 154 -15.63 -11.19 -3.61
N ASP A 155 -15.75 -11.51 -2.31
CA ASP A 155 -16.98 -12.04 -1.71
C ASP A 155 -18.19 -11.13 -1.97
N GLU A 156 -18.03 -9.81 -1.87
CA GLU A 156 -19.13 -8.88 -2.09
C GLU A 156 -19.63 -8.87 -3.55
N ILE A 157 -18.76 -9.18 -4.51
CA ILE A 157 -19.16 -9.34 -5.91
C ILE A 157 -19.87 -10.68 -6.09
N ASN A 158 -19.27 -11.75 -5.54
CA ASN A 158 -19.75 -13.12 -5.72
C ASN A 158 -21.13 -13.34 -5.08
N GLN A 159 -21.45 -12.64 -3.99
CA GLN A 159 -22.79 -12.63 -3.38
C GLN A 159 -23.87 -11.93 -4.23
N ASN A 160 -23.48 -11.12 -5.21
CA ASN A 160 -24.41 -10.32 -6.02
C ASN A 160 -24.46 -10.74 -7.50
N LEU A 161 -23.87 -11.88 -7.87
CA LEU A 161 -23.81 -12.35 -9.27
C LEU A 161 -25.20 -12.56 -9.89
N ASP A 162 -26.18 -13.02 -9.11
CA ASP A 162 -27.55 -13.21 -9.60
C ASP A 162 -28.19 -11.90 -10.07
N LYS A 163 -27.88 -10.78 -9.42
CA LYS A 163 -28.37 -9.46 -9.84
C LYS A 163 -27.74 -9.05 -11.19
N LEU A 164 -26.47 -9.40 -11.40
CA LEU A 164 -25.73 -9.08 -12.63
C LEU A 164 -26.20 -9.86 -13.87
N LYS A 165 -27.06 -10.87 -13.70
CA LYS A 165 -27.73 -11.54 -14.83
C LYS A 165 -28.71 -10.61 -15.55
N GLN A 166 -29.21 -9.57 -14.86
CA GLN A 166 -30.07 -8.58 -15.47
C GLN A 166 -29.26 -7.64 -16.37
N PRO A 167 -29.73 -7.36 -17.61
CA PRO A 167 -29.08 -6.39 -18.48
C PRO A 167 -29.01 -5.02 -17.81
N ASP A 168 -27.93 -4.28 -18.09
CA ASP A 168 -27.73 -2.92 -17.60
C ASP A 168 -27.64 -2.78 -16.08
N THR A 169 -27.38 -3.88 -15.37
CA THR A 169 -27.15 -3.89 -13.93
C THR A 169 -25.65 -3.95 -13.61
N PHE A 170 -25.20 -3.07 -12.73
CA PHE A 170 -23.78 -2.92 -12.37
C PHE A 170 -23.62 -2.86 -10.85
N LEU A 171 -22.52 -3.43 -10.36
CA LEU A 171 -22.03 -3.15 -9.01
C LEU A 171 -21.16 -1.91 -9.03
N PHE A 172 -21.15 -1.16 -7.94
CA PHE A 172 -20.36 0.05 -7.80
C PHE A 172 -19.40 -0.06 -6.61
N ASP A 173 -18.11 0.20 -6.85
CA ASP A 173 -17.11 0.19 -5.80
C ASP A 173 -17.29 1.38 -4.85
N ARG A 174 -17.50 1.09 -3.57
CA ARG A 174 -17.67 2.08 -2.49
C ARG A 174 -16.44 2.95 -2.27
N LEU A 175 -15.25 2.46 -2.63
CA LEU A 175 -13.97 3.16 -2.50
C LEU A 175 -13.66 4.04 -3.71
N THR A 176 -14.55 4.09 -4.71
CA THR A 176 -14.39 4.95 -5.88
C THR A 176 -14.20 6.41 -5.43
N ARG A 177 -13.07 7.00 -5.84
CA ARG A 177 -12.74 8.40 -5.53
C ARG A 177 -13.76 9.36 -6.17
N GLY A 178 -14.41 10.17 -5.34
CA GLY A 178 -15.28 11.25 -5.79
C GLY A 178 -16.49 11.45 -4.88
N GLU A 179 -17.47 12.21 -5.36
CA GLU A 179 -18.70 12.50 -4.62
C GLU A 179 -19.74 11.40 -4.84
N TYR A 180 -19.52 10.22 -4.23
CA TYR A 180 -20.40 9.05 -4.39
C TYR A 180 -21.09 8.58 -3.10
N ALA A 181 -20.76 9.18 -1.94
CA ALA A 181 -21.21 8.73 -0.63
C ALA A 181 -22.73 8.51 -0.52
N LYS A 182 -23.57 9.39 -1.08
CA LYS A 182 -25.04 9.21 -1.02
C LYS A 182 -25.55 8.06 -1.90
N VAL A 183 -24.89 7.76 -3.02
CA VAL A 183 -25.26 6.67 -3.94
C VAL A 183 -24.88 5.35 -3.30
N VAL A 184 -23.66 5.28 -2.75
CA VAL A 184 -23.22 4.13 -1.95
C VAL A 184 -24.17 3.89 -0.78
N ALA A 185 -24.51 4.91 0.00
CA ALA A 185 -25.43 4.77 1.13
C ALA A 185 -26.83 4.26 0.72
N GLN A 186 -27.34 4.71 -0.43
CA GLN A 186 -28.64 4.25 -0.93
C GLN A 186 -28.58 2.80 -1.44
N VAL A 187 -27.52 2.43 -2.15
CA VAL A 187 -27.31 1.06 -2.65
C VAL A 187 -27.15 0.08 -1.48
N VAL A 188 -26.37 0.46 -0.46
CA VAL A 188 -26.23 -0.34 0.77
C VAL A 188 -27.56 -0.48 1.52
N ALA A 189 -28.45 0.51 1.45
CA ALA A 189 -29.81 0.44 1.98
C ALA A 189 -30.79 -0.40 1.11
N GLY A 190 -30.29 -1.11 0.09
CA GLY A 190 -31.09 -1.93 -0.81
C GLY A 190 -31.84 -1.16 -1.89
N GLN A 191 -31.59 0.15 -2.05
CA GLN A 191 -32.19 0.95 -3.11
C GLN A 191 -31.31 0.93 -4.35
N SER A 192 -31.89 0.56 -5.48
CA SER A 192 -31.18 0.72 -6.75
C SER A 192 -31.12 2.18 -7.19
N LYS A 193 -30.07 2.52 -7.96
CA LYS A 193 -29.94 3.87 -8.55
C LYS A 193 -29.70 3.81 -10.03
N LYS A 194 -30.55 4.52 -10.77
CA LYS A 194 -30.40 4.66 -12.22
C LYS A 194 -29.45 5.78 -12.57
N THR A 195 -28.58 5.52 -13.54
CA THR A 195 -27.76 6.55 -14.16
C THR A 195 -27.43 6.24 -15.61
N GLU A 196 -26.43 6.89 -16.18
CA GLU A 196 -26.08 6.84 -17.59
C GLU A 196 -24.59 6.49 -17.77
N ILE A 197 -24.34 5.48 -18.60
CA ILE A 197 -23.02 5.14 -19.17
C ILE A 197 -23.15 5.23 -20.68
N GLN A 198 -22.31 6.01 -21.37
CA GLN A 198 -22.29 6.08 -22.84
C GLN A 198 -23.69 6.23 -23.51
N ARG A 199 -24.57 7.08 -22.95
CA ARG A 199 -25.97 7.30 -23.38
C ARG A 199 -26.92 6.11 -23.17
N ARG A 200 -26.50 5.08 -22.45
CA ARG A 200 -27.32 3.95 -22.02
C ARG A 200 -27.69 4.12 -20.54
N THR A 201 -28.97 3.97 -20.23
CA THR A 201 -29.44 3.97 -18.84
C THR A 201 -29.06 2.65 -18.18
N ILE A 202 -28.47 2.74 -17.00
CA ILE A 202 -28.00 1.59 -16.23
C ILE A 202 -28.50 1.68 -14.80
N GLU A 203 -28.50 0.57 -14.09
CA GLU A 203 -28.91 0.42 -12.70
C GLU A 203 -27.74 -0.04 -11.82
N VAL A 204 -27.56 0.61 -10.68
CA VAL A 204 -26.60 0.24 -9.65
C VAL A 204 -27.31 -0.46 -8.51
N VAL A 205 -26.78 -1.61 -8.07
CA VAL A 205 -27.37 -2.52 -7.07
C VAL A 205 -26.39 -3.04 -6.04
#